data_AF-A0A2I6S9J8-F1
#
_entry.id   AF-A0A2I6S9J8-F1
#
_cell.length_a   1.000
_cell.length_b   1.000
_cell.length_c   1.000
_cell.angle_alpha   90.00
_cell.angle_beta   90.00
_cell.angle_gamma   90.00
#
_symmetry.space_group_name_H-M   'P 1'
#
loop_
_entity.id
_entity.type
_entity.pdbx_description
1 polymer ?
#
loop_
_entity_poly.entity_id
_entity_poly.type
_entity_poly.pdbx_seq_one_letter_code
_entity_poly.pdbx_strand_id
1 'polypeptide(L)'
;MKEPQSDNHIVARRRALRNAALSAREALTVTARGALERRLEVHLADLLERLAPRRLAFCWPFRAEPDLRHFVARWLAQDASRLAALPVVTDREAPLAFRRWTPGMRLEPDRHGIPHPPTGEDVVPELVLVPLNAFDAAGFRLGYGGGYFDRTLAVLDALAVGVGYELGRVDTVLPQPHDRAMDWLVTEAGTFRATL
;
A
#
# COMPACT_ATOMS: atom_id res chain seq x y z
N MET A 1 35.17 9.74 1.57
CA MET A 1 34.57 9.24 2.83
C MET A 1 33.37 10.12 3.12
N LYS A 2 32.14 9.67 2.83
CA LYS A 2 30.93 10.47 3.10
C LYS A 2 30.67 10.40 4.61
N GLU A 3 30.60 11.56 5.28
CA GLU A 3 30.17 11.65 6.67
C GLU A 3 28.82 10.92 6.84
N PRO A 4 28.63 10.15 7.92
CA PRO A 4 27.32 9.59 8.23
C PRO A 4 26.38 10.77 8.47
N GLN A 5 25.43 10.97 7.56
CA GLN A 5 24.36 11.95 7.77
C GLN A 5 23.65 11.57 9.06
N SER A 6 23.70 12.43 10.08
CA SER A 6 23.08 12.13 11.39
C SER A 6 21.65 11.64 11.21
N ASP A 7 21.23 10.63 11.98
CA ASP A 7 19.90 10.00 11.89
C ASP A 7 18.76 11.03 11.88
N ASN A 8 18.94 12.14 12.59
CA ASN A 8 17.97 13.23 12.66
C ASN A 8 17.76 13.93 11.30
N HIS A 9 18.80 14.07 10.49
CA HIS A 9 18.71 14.64 9.14
C HIS A 9 17.95 13.71 8.18
N ILE A 10 18.19 12.39 8.28
CA ILE A 10 17.46 11.39 7.49
C ILE A 10 15.97 11.39 7.86
N VAL A 11 15.65 11.40 9.15
CA VAL A 11 14.26 11.46 9.64
C VAL A 11 13.55 12.71 9.12
N ALA A 12 14.19 13.88 9.21
CA ALA A 12 13.64 15.13 8.69
C ALA A 12 13.42 15.07 7.17
N ARG A 13 14.37 14.54 6.41
CA ARG A 13 14.27 14.44 4.95
C ARG A 13 13.17 13.47 4.52
N ARG A 14 13.07 12.28 5.14
CA ARG A 14 11.96 11.33 4.89
C ARG A 14 10.60 11.97 5.21
N ARG A 15 10.50 12.73 6.30
CA ARG A 15 9.28 13.47 6.64
C ARG A 15 8.92 14.51 5.56
N ALA A 16 9.89 15.27 5.08
CA ALA A 16 9.67 16.26 4.03
C ALA A 16 9.18 15.62 2.72
N LEU A 17 9.82 14.54 2.28
CA LEU A 17 9.40 13.80 1.06
C LEU A 17 7.97 13.28 1.17
N ARG A 18 7.64 12.63 2.30
CA ARG A 18 6.27 12.16 2.58
C ARG A 18 5.26 13.29 2.53
N ASN A 19 5.53 14.41 3.21
CA ASN A 19 4.59 15.52 3.29
C ASN A 19 4.37 16.17 1.92
N ALA A 20 5.44 16.36 1.14
CA ALA A 20 5.33 16.90 -0.22
C ALA A 20 4.44 16.03 -1.11
N ALA A 21 4.64 14.70 -1.09
CA ALA A 21 3.84 13.79 -1.88
C ALA A 21 2.37 13.70 -1.43
N LEU A 22 2.12 13.72 -0.10
CA LEU A 22 0.77 13.79 0.44
C LEU A 22 0.05 15.08 0.00
N SER A 23 0.70 16.23 0.11
CA SER A 23 0.14 17.50 -0.34
C SER A 23 -0.15 17.51 -1.84
N ALA A 24 0.75 16.97 -2.66
CA ALA A 24 0.53 16.84 -4.10
C ALA A 24 -0.67 15.93 -4.41
N ARG A 25 -0.81 14.81 -3.69
CA ARG A 25 -1.94 13.88 -3.85
C ARG A 25 -3.28 14.50 -3.45
N GLU A 26 -3.32 15.19 -2.31
CA GLU A 26 -4.54 15.81 -1.78
C GLU A 26 -4.97 17.03 -2.60
N ALA A 27 -4.05 17.65 -3.36
CA ALA A 27 -4.36 18.72 -4.30
C ALA A 27 -5.02 18.24 -5.60
N LEU A 28 -5.03 16.92 -5.88
CA LEU A 28 -5.70 16.38 -7.06
C LEU A 28 -7.21 16.60 -6.97
N THR A 29 -7.79 17.12 -8.05
CA THR A 29 -9.24 17.16 -8.20
C THR A 29 -9.80 15.74 -8.30
N VAL A 30 -11.08 15.56 -7.95
CA VAL A 30 -11.77 14.26 -8.06
C VAL A 30 -11.67 13.70 -9.49
N THR A 31 -11.82 14.57 -10.51
CA THR A 31 -11.72 14.18 -11.92
C THR A 31 -10.31 13.72 -12.29
N ALA A 32 -9.28 14.47 -11.90
CA ALA A 32 -7.90 14.11 -12.18
C ALA A 32 -7.54 12.78 -11.49
N ARG A 33 -7.88 12.65 -10.21
CA ARG A 33 -7.65 11.43 -9.43
C ARG A 33 -8.34 10.22 -10.06
N GLY A 34 -9.62 10.35 -10.45
CA GLY A 34 -10.35 9.26 -11.09
C GLY A 34 -9.74 8.84 -12.44
N ALA A 35 -9.11 9.76 -13.19
CA ALA A 35 -8.41 9.42 -14.42
C ALA A 35 -7.09 8.66 -14.16
N LEU A 36 -6.36 9.01 -13.10
CA LEU A 36 -5.16 8.29 -12.66
C LEU A 36 -5.52 6.89 -12.16
N GLU A 37 -6.53 6.80 -11.30
CA GLU A 37 -7.03 5.55 -10.73
C GLU A 37 -7.45 4.55 -11.81
N ARG A 38 -8.19 4.99 -12.84
CA ARG A 38 -8.56 4.11 -13.97
C ARG A 38 -7.36 3.51 -14.69
N ARG A 39 -6.29 4.28 -14.90
CA ARG A 39 -5.07 3.75 -15.55
C ARG A 39 -4.33 2.79 -14.62
N LEU A 40 -4.24 3.14 -13.34
CA LEU A 40 -3.66 2.29 -12.32
C LEU A 40 -4.40 0.94 -12.22
N GLU A 41 -5.74 0.94 -12.26
CA GLU A 41 -6.55 -0.28 -12.22
C GLU A 41 -6.29 -1.21 -13.42
N VAL A 42 -6.01 -0.67 -14.62
CA VAL A 42 -5.63 -1.48 -15.78
C VAL A 42 -4.32 -2.21 -15.51
N HIS A 43 -3.29 -1.49 -15.06
CA HIS A 43 -1.99 -2.08 -14.76
C HIS A 43 -2.03 -3.08 -13.59
N LEU A 44 -2.89 -2.81 -12.60
CA LEU A 44 -3.14 -3.71 -11.48
C LEU A 44 -3.85 -4.99 -11.95
N ALA A 45 -4.85 -4.88 -12.83
CA ALA A 45 -5.55 -6.04 -13.39
C ALA A 45 -4.57 -6.98 -14.12
N ASP A 46 -3.75 -6.43 -15.01
CA ASP A 46 -2.76 -7.20 -15.77
C ASP A 46 -1.76 -7.92 -14.84
N LEU A 47 -1.32 -7.25 -13.76
CA LEU A 47 -0.44 -7.85 -12.77
C LEU A 47 -1.14 -8.99 -12.01
N LEU A 48 -2.38 -8.78 -11.56
CA LEU A 48 -3.12 -9.81 -10.81
C LEU A 48 -3.51 -11.00 -11.68
N GLU A 49 -3.75 -10.81 -12.97
CA GLU A 49 -3.94 -11.93 -13.92
C GLU A 49 -2.67 -12.77 -14.03
N ARG A 50 -1.50 -12.12 -14.14
CA ARG A 50 -0.20 -12.80 -14.22
C ARG A 50 0.16 -13.54 -12.93
N LEU A 51 -0.07 -12.92 -11.77
CA LEU A 51 0.31 -13.50 -10.48
C LEU A 51 -0.74 -14.46 -9.93
N ALA A 52 -2.00 -14.31 -10.35
CA ALA A 52 -3.14 -15.13 -9.99
C ALA A 52 -3.27 -15.46 -8.48
N PRO A 53 -3.14 -14.48 -7.55
CA PRO A 53 -3.31 -14.76 -6.13
C PRO A 53 -4.76 -15.20 -5.87
N ARG A 54 -4.97 -16.04 -4.87
CA ARG A 54 -6.29 -16.37 -4.33
C ARG A 54 -6.64 -15.54 -3.10
N ARG A 55 -5.64 -15.02 -2.40
CA ARG A 55 -5.81 -14.24 -1.16
C ARG A 55 -5.11 -12.90 -1.28
N LEU A 56 -5.90 -11.84 -1.42
CA LEU A 56 -5.43 -10.47 -1.66
C LEU A 56 -5.73 -9.60 -0.44
N ALA A 57 -4.70 -9.00 0.17
CA ALA A 57 -4.90 -7.93 1.13
C ALA A 57 -4.79 -6.56 0.46
N PHE A 58 -5.63 -5.61 0.86
CA PHE A 58 -5.58 -4.22 0.39
C PHE A 58 -5.94 -3.26 1.52
N CYS A 59 -5.64 -1.97 1.36
CA CYS A 59 -5.98 -0.96 2.36
C CYS A 59 -7.28 -0.25 2.03
N TRP A 60 -8.02 0.16 3.07
CA TRP A 60 -9.10 1.13 2.89
C TRP A 60 -8.50 2.48 2.52
N PRO A 61 -9.03 3.18 1.49
CA PRO A 61 -8.40 4.39 0.97
C PRO A 61 -8.34 5.49 2.03
N PHE A 62 -7.17 6.09 2.19
CA PHE A 62 -6.96 7.18 3.14
C PHE A 62 -6.24 8.35 2.46
N ARG A 63 -6.66 9.59 2.76
CA ARG A 63 -6.01 10.83 2.26
C ARG A 63 -5.70 10.80 0.76
N ALA A 64 -6.75 10.61 -0.04
CA ALA A 64 -6.72 10.60 -1.50
C ALA A 64 -5.83 9.51 -2.14
N GLU A 65 -5.51 8.43 -1.41
CA GLU A 65 -4.99 7.19 -2.00
C GLU A 65 -5.92 6.63 -3.10
N PRO A 66 -5.41 5.76 -4.00
CA PRO A 66 -6.24 4.98 -4.90
C PRO A 66 -7.33 4.22 -4.16
N ASP A 67 -8.58 4.35 -4.60
CA ASP A 67 -9.73 3.64 -4.03
C ASP A 67 -9.94 2.30 -4.74
N LEU A 68 -9.31 1.26 -4.21
CA LEU A 68 -9.36 -0.08 -4.81
C LEU A 68 -10.59 -0.89 -4.41
N ARG A 69 -11.54 -0.34 -3.64
CA ARG A 69 -12.68 -1.12 -3.12
C ARG A 69 -13.54 -1.69 -4.23
N HIS A 70 -13.82 -0.87 -5.25
CA HIS A 70 -14.60 -1.31 -6.41
C HIS A 70 -13.83 -2.31 -7.28
N PHE A 71 -12.54 -2.08 -7.49
CA PHE A 71 -11.66 -3.01 -8.18
C PHE A 71 -11.64 -4.38 -7.50
N VAL A 72 -11.39 -4.44 -6.20
CA VAL A 72 -11.31 -5.68 -5.43
C VAL A 72 -12.67 -6.38 -5.37
N ALA A 73 -13.78 -5.64 -5.26
CA ALA A 73 -15.12 -6.22 -5.36
C ALA A 73 -15.37 -6.92 -6.70
N ARG A 74 -14.97 -6.30 -7.82
CA ARG A 74 -15.06 -6.93 -9.15
C ARG A 74 -14.15 -8.16 -9.26
N TRP A 75 -12.95 -8.08 -8.72
CA TRP A 75 -12.00 -9.20 -8.71
C TRP A 75 -12.53 -10.41 -7.92
N LEU A 76 -13.19 -10.19 -6.77
CA LEU A 76 -13.86 -11.24 -6.00
C LEU A 76 -15.03 -11.88 -6.78
N ALA A 77 -15.83 -11.07 -7.47
CA ALA A 77 -17.01 -11.54 -8.19
C ALA A 77 -16.69 -12.48 -9.37
N GLN A 78 -15.44 -12.48 -9.85
CA GLN A 78 -15.00 -13.33 -10.96
C GLN A 78 -14.70 -14.78 -10.55
N ASP A 79 -14.43 -15.04 -9.27
CA ASP A 79 -14.05 -16.38 -8.79
C ASP A 79 -14.35 -16.52 -7.30
N ALA A 80 -15.28 -17.43 -6.97
CA ALA A 80 -15.75 -17.66 -5.62
C ALA A 80 -14.68 -18.22 -4.65
N SER A 81 -13.55 -18.72 -5.18
CA SER A 81 -12.42 -19.18 -4.37
C SER A 81 -11.50 -18.04 -3.90
N ARG A 82 -11.69 -16.83 -4.43
CA ARG A 82 -10.89 -15.65 -4.06
C ARG A 82 -11.33 -15.06 -2.72
N LEU A 83 -10.35 -14.63 -1.93
CA LEU A 83 -10.56 -13.93 -0.66
C LEU A 83 -9.86 -12.57 -0.71
N ALA A 84 -10.53 -11.57 -0.15
CA ALA A 84 -9.95 -10.27 0.12
C ALA A 84 -9.84 -10.05 1.63
N ALA A 85 -8.85 -9.29 2.06
CA ALA A 85 -8.68 -8.95 3.46
C ALA A 85 -8.26 -7.48 3.63
N LEU A 86 -8.67 -6.88 4.75
CA LEU A 86 -8.23 -5.56 5.19
C LEU A 86 -7.25 -5.70 6.36
N PRO A 87 -6.22 -4.85 6.44
CA PRO A 87 -5.32 -4.83 7.58
C PRO A 87 -6.05 -4.38 8.84
N VAL A 88 -5.70 -5.00 9.96
CA VAL A 88 -6.19 -4.66 11.29
C VAL A 88 -5.00 -4.45 12.21
N VAL A 89 -5.03 -3.33 12.91
CA VAL A 89 -4.07 -3.01 13.96
C VAL A 89 -4.53 -3.66 15.26
N THR A 90 -3.85 -4.73 15.67
CA THR A 90 -4.12 -5.43 16.95
C THR A 90 -3.37 -4.78 18.10
N ASP A 91 -2.14 -4.34 17.85
CA ASP A 91 -1.30 -3.58 18.78
C ASP A 91 -0.47 -2.52 18.01
N ARG A 92 0.05 -1.51 18.70
CA ARG A 92 0.91 -0.46 18.10
C ARG A 92 2.25 -1.00 17.62
N GLU A 93 2.83 -1.95 18.33
CA GLU A 93 4.16 -2.47 18.04
C GLU A 93 4.14 -3.83 17.34
N ALA A 94 2.95 -4.42 17.16
CA ALA A 94 2.77 -5.66 16.42
C ALA A 94 2.77 -5.45 14.88
N PRO A 95 3.06 -6.53 14.12
CA PRO A 95 2.63 -6.69 12.73
C PRO A 95 1.11 -6.51 12.58
N LEU A 96 0.68 -6.14 11.37
CA LEU A 96 -0.74 -6.13 11.02
C LEU A 96 -1.28 -7.55 10.98
N ALA A 97 -2.47 -7.75 11.55
CA ALA A 97 -3.32 -8.87 11.17
C ALA A 97 -4.09 -8.51 9.90
N PHE A 98 -4.63 -9.50 9.19
CA PHE A 98 -5.51 -9.26 8.05
C PHE A 98 -6.81 -10.02 8.27
N ARG A 99 -7.94 -9.32 8.20
CA ARG A 99 -9.26 -9.93 8.38
C ARG A 99 -10.02 -9.91 7.09
N ARG A 100 -10.77 -11.00 6.85
CA ARG A 100 -11.60 -11.17 5.67
C ARG A 100 -12.50 -9.95 5.46
N TRP A 101 -12.52 -9.48 4.22
CA TRP A 101 -13.42 -8.44 3.76
C TRP A 101 -14.37 -8.95 2.68
N THR A 102 -15.62 -8.52 2.73
CA THR A 102 -16.60 -8.70 1.67
C THR A 102 -17.30 -7.38 1.32
N PRO A 103 -17.69 -7.16 0.05
CA PRO A 103 -18.46 -5.98 -0.33
C PRO A 103 -19.74 -5.84 0.51
N GLY A 104 -19.97 -4.63 1.05
CA GLY A 104 -21.15 -4.33 1.85
C GLY A 104 -21.08 -4.78 3.32
N MET A 105 -19.99 -5.42 3.77
CA MET A 105 -19.85 -5.77 5.18
C MET A 105 -19.81 -4.53 6.08
N ARG A 106 -20.29 -4.68 7.32
CA ARG A 106 -20.17 -3.63 8.34
C ARG A 106 -18.72 -3.49 8.77
N LEU A 107 -18.23 -2.24 8.78
CA LEU A 107 -16.90 -1.87 9.24
C LEU A 107 -17.00 -0.88 10.40
N GLU A 108 -15.97 -0.83 11.22
CA GLU A 108 -15.83 0.13 12.31
C GLU A 108 -14.55 0.95 12.13
N PRO A 109 -14.53 2.24 12.52
CA PRO A 109 -13.32 3.04 12.44
C PRO A 109 -12.29 2.56 13.46
N ASP A 110 -11.03 2.43 13.02
CA ASP A 110 -9.90 2.21 13.92
C ASP A 110 -9.52 3.51 14.67
N ARG A 111 -8.42 3.47 15.43
CA ARG A 111 -7.88 4.64 16.15
C ARG A 111 -7.49 5.84 15.25
N HIS A 112 -7.33 5.61 13.95
CA HIS A 112 -7.03 6.63 12.94
C HIS A 112 -8.27 7.03 12.13
N GLY A 113 -9.45 6.48 12.47
CA GLY A 113 -10.70 6.70 11.74
C GLY A 113 -10.80 5.88 10.44
N ILE A 114 -9.89 4.94 10.20
CA ILE A 114 -9.86 4.09 9.01
C ILE A 114 -10.78 2.88 9.24
N PRO A 115 -11.80 2.66 8.40
CA PRO A 115 -12.69 1.50 8.52
C PRO A 115 -11.95 0.17 8.43
N HIS A 116 -12.24 -0.74 9.37
CA HIS A 116 -11.73 -2.10 9.38
C HIS A 116 -12.80 -3.12 9.84
N PRO A 117 -12.61 -4.42 9.57
CA PRO A 117 -13.47 -5.47 10.11
C PRO A 117 -13.28 -5.59 11.64
N PRO A 118 -14.30 -5.32 12.47
CA PRO A 118 -14.15 -5.38 13.92
C PRO A 118 -13.97 -6.83 14.42
N THR A 119 -14.59 -7.77 13.70
CA THR A 119 -14.50 -9.21 13.89
C THR A 119 -14.39 -9.88 12.51
N GLY A 120 -14.07 -11.17 12.49
CA GLY A 120 -14.01 -11.95 11.26
C GLY A 120 -12.90 -12.99 11.29
N GLU A 121 -12.84 -13.77 10.22
CA GLU A 121 -11.79 -14.75 9.96
C GLU A 121 -10.45 -14.04 9.65
N ASP A 122 -9.38 -14.47 10.30
CA ASP A 122 -8.02 -14.05 9.94
C ASP A 122 -7.60 -14.73 8.63
N VAL A 123 -7.03 -13.94 7.73
CA VAL A 123 -6.59 -14.38 6.41
C VAL A 123 -5.09 -14.16 6.30
N VAL A 124 -4.34 -15.18 5.88
CA VAL A 124 -2.95 -15.00 5.46
C VAL A 124 -2.94 -14.68 3.96
N PRO A 125 -2.62 -13.44 3.54
CA PRO A 125 -2.61 -13.08 2.13
C PRO A 125 -1.43 -13.71 1.38
N GLU A 126 -1.62 -14.00 0.10
CA GLU A 126 -0.54 -14.35 -0.84
C GLU A 126 0.06 -13.09 -1.47
N LEU A 127 -0.75 -12.03 -1.58
CA LEU A 127 -0.37 -10.74 -2.14
C LEU A 127 -0.96 -9.61 -1.29
N VAL A 128 -0.15 -8.60 -0.98
CA VAL A 128 -0.56 -7.41 -0.23
C VAL A 128 -0.36 -6.17 -1.08
N LEU A 129 -1.43 -5.40 -1.27
CA LEU A 129 -1.40 -4.06 -1.87
C LEU A 129 -1.05 -3.04 -0.78
N VAL A 130 0.14 -2.48 -0.87
CA VAL A 130 0.71 -1.56 0.12
C VAL A 130 0.68 -0.12 -0.41
N PRO A 131 0.01 0.82 0.26
CA PRO A 131 -0.04 2.21 -0.19
C PRO A 131 1.34 2.87 -0.25
N LEU A 132 1.56 3.65 -1.32
CA LEU A 132 2.77 4.45 -1.52
C LEU A 132 2.45 5.93 -1.28
N ASN A 133 2.98 6.51 -0.19
CA ASN A 133 2.95 7.98 -0.04
C ASN A 133 4.11 8.61 -0.80
N ALA A 134 5.32 8.12 -0.60
CA ALA A 134 6.45 8.39 -1.47
C ALA A 134 7.23 7.10 -1.71
N PHE A 135 7.86 6.95 -2.86
CA PHE A 135 8.57 5.72 -3.22
C PHE A 135 9.66 5.97 -4.25
N ASP A 136 10.64 5.08 -4.32
CA ASP A 136 11.73 5.14 -5.30
C ASP A 136 11.70 3.96 -6.28
N ALA A 137 12.57 4.04 -7.29
CA ALA A 137 12.64 3.02 -8.34
C ALA A 137 13.13 1.65 -7.85
N ALA A 138 13.82 1.61 -6.70
CA ALA A 138 14.29 0.37 -6.07
C ALA A 138 13.18 -0.34 -5.27
N GLY A 139 11.97 0.21 -5.23
CA GLY A 139 10.82 -0.41 -4.56
C GLY A 139 10.70 -0.04 -3.08
N PHE A 140 11.56 0.82 -2.55
CA PHE A 140 11.41 1.30 -1.19
C PHE A 140 10.35 2.40 -1.11
N ARG A 141 9.70 2.51 0.04
CA ARG A 141 8.56 3.41 0.23
C ARG A 141 8.58 4.12 1.59
N LEU A 142 7.85 5.22 1.64
CA LEU A 142 7.45 5.90 2.87
C LEU A 142 5.94 5.71 3.06
N GLY A 143 5.54 5.10 4.18
CA GLY A 143 4.15 5.08 4.65
C GLY A 143 3.79 6.32 5.47
N TYR A 144 2.87 6.23 6.43
CA TYR A 144 2.53 7.35 7.34
C TYR A 144 3.46 7.52 8.54
N GLY A 145 4.45 6.65 8.70
CA GLY A 145 5.44 6.73 9.79
C GLY A 145 5.16 5.83 10.99
N GLY A 146 4.10 5.00 10.96
CA GLY A 146 3.82 4.02 12.03
C GLY A 146 4.63 2.73 11.94
N GLY A 147 5.31 2.46 10.83
CA GLY A 147 6.14 1.27 10.61
C GLY A 147 5.37 -0.07 10.55
N TYR A 148 4.04 -0.04 10.46
CA TYR A 148 3.21 -1.25 10.46
C TYR A 148 3.58 -2.21 9.33
N PHE A 149 3.63 -1.72 8.09
CA PHE A 149 3.97 -2.57 6.96
C PHE A 149 5.41 -3.07 7.01
N ASP A 150 6.37 -2.31 7.50
CA ASP A 150 7.76 -2.81 7.60
C ASP A 150 7.86 -3.96 8.62
N ARG A 151 7.18 -3.83 9.78
CA ARG A 151 7.04 -4.94 10.73
C ARG A 151 6.28 -6.13 10.14
N THR A 152 5.24 -5.86 9.36
CA THR A 152 4.40 -6.91 8.75
C THR A 152 5.18 -7.69 7.69
N LEU A 153 5.83 -7.00 6.77
CA LEU A 153 6.60 -7.59 5.67
C LEU A 153 7.90 -8.26 6.15
N ALA A 154 8.36 -7.95 7.36
CA ALA A 154 9.48 -8.67 7.96
C ALA A 154 9.13 -10.12 8.35
N VAL A 155 7.84 -10.44 8.56
CA VAL A 155 7.38 -11.74 9.03
C VAL A 155 6.37 -12.42 8.10
N LEU A 156 5.78 -11.66 7.16
CA LEU A 156 4.77 -12.15 6.24
C LEU A 156 5.43 -12.69 4.96
N ASP A 157 5.16 -13.96 4.65
CA ASP A 157 5.52 -14.59 3.37
C ASP A 157 4.43 -14.31 2.33
N ALA A 158 4.49 -13.13 1.72
CA ALA A 158 3.55 -12.68 0.68
C ALA A 158 4.24 -11.74 -0.30
N LEU A 159 3.73 -11.69 -1.53
CA LEU A 159 4.17 -10.69 -2.50
C LEU A 159 3.69 -9.30 -2.07
N ALA A 160 4.63 -8.38 -1.90
CA ALA A 160 4.36 -6.99 -1.57
C ALA A 160 4.28 -6.15 -2.84
N VAL A 161 3.10 -5.63 -3.16
CA VAL A 161 2.88 -4.77 -4.31
C VAL A 161 2.59 -3.36 -3.81
N GLY A 162 3.50 -2.43 -4.08
CA GLY A 162 3.28 -1.02 -3.84
C GLY A 162 2.26 -0.45 -4.82
N VAL A 163 1.23 0.23 -4.31
CA VAL A 163 0.22 0.90 -5.15
C VAL A 163 0.12 2.37 -4.77
N GLY A 164 0.23 3.26 -5.77
CA GLY A 164 0.13 4.71 -5.56
C GLY A 164 0.27 5.48 -6.87
N TYR A 165 0.34 6.80 -6.77
CA TYR A 165 0.45 7.67 -7.95
C TYR A 165 1.89 8.11 -8.20
N GLU A 166 2.27 8.32 -9.45
CA GLU A 166 3.62 8.76 -9.86
C GLU A 166 4.05 10.09 -9.23
N LEU A 167 3.10 10.94 -8.85
CA LEU A 167 3.40 12.17 -8.09
C LEU A 167 4.12 11.92 -6.76
N GLY A 168 4.09 10.69 -6.24
CA GLY A 168 4.82 10.26 -5.05
C GLY A 168 6.21 9.68 -5.36
N ARG A 169 6.59 9.56 -6.63
CA ARG A 169 7.91 9.06 -7.01
C ARG A 169 8.99 10.08 -6.64
N VAL A 170 10.07 9.59 -6.04
CA VAL A 170 11.24 10.36 -5.65
C VAL A 170 12.51 9.60 -6.04
N ASP A 171 13.64 10.30 -6.12
CA ASP A 171 14.92 9.66 -6.47
C ASP A 171 15.35 8.61 -5.44
N THR A 172 15.10 8.87 -4.15
CA THR A 172 15.36 7.93 -3.07
C THR A 172 14.48 8.24 -1.87
N VAL A 173 14.01 7.20 -1.17
CA VAL A 173 13.34 7.37 0.13
C VAL A 173 14.28 7.31 1.32
N LEU A 174 15.60 7.27 1.07
CA LEU A 174 16.64 7.04 2.07
C LEU A 174 16.37 5.76 2.89
N PRO A 175 16.37 4.57 2.24
CA PRO A 175 16.04 3.31 2.90
C PRO A 175 16.90 3.05 4.14
N GLN A 176 16.27 2.49 5.17
CA GLN A 176 16.89 2.09 6.42
C GLN A 176 17.02 0.56 6.50
N PRO A 177 17.88 -0.01 7.36
CA PRO A 177 18.10 -1.46 7.42
C PRO A 177 16.85 -2.32 7.68
N HIS A 178 15.83 -1.73 8.30
CA HIS A 178 14.54 -2.39 8.56
C HIS A 178 13.52 -2.21 7.43
N ASP A 179 13.73 -1.25 6.52
CA ASP A 179 12.81 -1.01 5.41
C ASP A 179 12.86 -2.20 4.44
N ARG A 180 11.69 -2.60 3.96
CA ARG A 180 11.55 -3.68 2.97
C ARG A 180 11.08 -3.10 1.65
N ALA A 181 11.80 -3.43 0.58
CA ALA A 181 11.39 -3.11 -0.78
C ALA A 181 10.13 -3.90 -1.15
N MET A 182 9.30 -3.31 -2.00
CA MET A 182 8.19 -4.03 -2.65
C MET A 182 8.74 -4.96 -3.73
N ASP A 183 8.02 -6.02 -4.06
CA ASP A 183 8.33 -6.87 -5.21
C ASP A 183 7.93 -6.19 -6.53
N TRP A 184 6.81 -5.46 -6.49
CA TRP A 184 6.26 -4.71 -7.62
C TRP A 184 5.78 -3.33 -7.19
N LEU A 185 5.80 -2.40 -8.13
CA LEU A 185 5.16 -1.10 -8.03
C LEU A 185 4.11 -0.99 -9.13
N VAL A 186 2.91 -0.53 -8.78
CA VAL A 186 1.82 -0.25 -9.73
C VAL A 186 1.37 1.19 -9.56
N THR A 187 1.43 1.94 -10.65
CA THR A 187 1.00 3.33 -10.73
C THR A 187 0.18 3.58 -11.99
N GLU A 188 -0.28 4.81 -12.20
CA GLU A 188 -0.94 5.22 -13.44
C GLU A 188 -0.02 5.19 -14.68
N ALA A 189 1.30 4.98 -14.50
CA ALA A 189 2.28 4.94 -15.58
C ALA A 189 2.72 3.52 -15.94
N GLY A 190 2.38 2.52 -15.13
CA GLY A 190 2.67 1.12 -15.43
C GLY A 190 2.87 0.23 -14.22
N THR A 191 3.35 -0.96 -14.52
CA THR A 191 3.77 -1.99 -13.55
C THR A 191 5.27 -2.19 -13.65
N PHE A 192 5.98 -1.96 -12.55
CA PHE A 192 7.44 -2.03 -12.46
C PHE A 192 7.82 -3.13 -11.49
N ARG A 193 8.75 -4.01 -11.88
CA ARG A 193 9.37 -4.94 -10.94
C ARG A 193 10.45 -4.18 -10.18
N ALA A 194 10.45 -4.26 -8.86
CA ALA A 194 11.56 -3.69 -8.10
C ALA A 194 12.80 -4.55 -8.38
N THR A 195 13.84 -3.92 -8.90
CA THR A 195 15.17 -4.53 -9.04
C THR A 195 16.04 -3.93 -7.95
N LEU A 196 16.51 -4.77 -7.04
CA LEU A 196 17.58 -4.42 -6.10
C LEU A 196 18.91 -4.25 -6.85
#